data_AF-A0A7Y2CXD7-F1
#
_entry.id   AF-A0A7Y2CXD7-F1
#
_cell.length_a   1.000
_cell.length_b   1.000
_cell.length_c   1.000
_cell.angle_alpha   90.00
_cell.angle_beta   90.00
_cell.angle_gamma   90.00
#
_symmetry.space_group_name_H-M   'P 1'
#
loop_
_entity.id
_entity.type
_entity.pdbx_description
1 polymer ?
#
loop_
_entity_poly.entity_id
_entity_poly.type
_entity_poly.pdbx_seq_one_letter_code
_entity_poly.pdbx_strand_id
1 'polypeptide(L)' 'IDGNLFIDEGFEGLEAGQIVQVEVEEAGEYDLWGRLI' A
#
# COMPACT_ATOMS: atom_id res chain seq x y z
N ILE A 1 15.02 -7.90 -5.10
CA ILE A 1 13.69 -7.28 -5.26
C ILE A 1 13.22 -7.11 -3.82
N ASP A 2 13.13 -5.85 -3.39
CA ASP A 2 12.66 -5.47 -2.05
C ASP A 2 11.17 -5.75 -1.91
N GLY A 3 10.68 -5.80 -0.67
CA GLY A 3 9.31 -6.22 -0.35
C GLY A 3 8.22 -5.27 -0.85
N ASN A 4 6.99 -5.64 -0.55
CA ASN A 4 5.78 -5.07 -1.15
C ASN A 4 5.07 -4.14 -0.17
N LEU A 5 4.18 -3.29 -0.71
CA LEU A 5 3.24 -2.52 0.09
C LEU A 5 1.81 -2.98 -0.23
N PHE A 6 1.05 -3.28 0.81
CA PHE A 6 -0.33 -3.73 0.74
C PHE A 6 -1.27 -2.65 1.27
N ILE A 7 -2.41 -2.50 0.57
CA ILE A 7 -3.53 -1.65 0.97
C ILE A 7 -4.73 -2.58 1.14
N ASP A 8 -5.26 -2.65 2.35
CA ASP A 8 -6.35 -3.56 2.73
C ASP A 8 -7.74 -2.91 2.64
N GLU A 9 -7.83 -1.58 2.60
CA GLU A 9 -9.09 -0.83 2.50
C GLU A 9 -8.99 0.38 1.53
N GLY A 10 -10.12 0.74 0.89
CA GLY A 10 -10.20 1.93 0.02
C GLY A 10 -9.56 1.75 -1.37
N PHE A 11 -9.20 0.53 -1.75
CA PHE A 11 -8.56 0.21 -3.03
C PHE A 11 -9.53 0.07 -4.21
N GLU A 12 -10.85 0.14 -3.99
CA GLU A 12 -11.89 -0.23 -4.97
C GLU A 12 -11.91 0.66 -6.22
N GLY A 13 -11.36 1.87 -6.14
CA GLY A 13 -11.28 2.83 -7.25
C GLY A 13 -9.90 2.94 -7.89
N LEU A 14 -8.93 2.11 -7.49
CA LEU A 14 -7.56 2.21 -7.98
C LEU A 14 -7.38 1.46 -9.30
N GLU A 15 -6.61 2.07 -10.20
CA GLU A 15 -6.20 1.46 -11.45
C GLU A 15 -4.70 1.13 -11.44
N ALA A 16 -4.32 0.05 -12.15
CA ALA A 16 -2.92 -0.31 -12.28
C ALA A 16 -2.12 0.81 -12.98
N GLY A 17 -1.02 1.22 -12.36
CA GLY A 17 -0.18 2.33 -12.84
C GLY A 17 -0.54 3.69 -12.24
N GLN A 18 -1.60 3.78 -11.44
CA GLN A 18 -1.91 4.97 -10.66
C GLN A 18 -0.88 5.17 -9.54
N ILE A 19 -0.34 6.39 -9.42
CA ILE A 19 0.54 6.78 -8.31
C ILE A 19 -0.33 7.43 -7.24
N VAL A 20 -0.28 6.88 -6.03
CA VAL A 20 -1.08 7.33 -4.89
C VAL A 20 -0.19 7.62 -3.69
N GLN A 21 -0.68 8.47 -2.79
CA GLN A 21 -0.06 8.66 -1.48
C GLN A 21 -0.70 7.69 -0.49
N VAL A 22 0.16 7.07 0.32
CA VAL A 22 -0.25 6.14 1.38
C VAL A 22 0.44 6.51 2.67
N GLU A 23 -0.25 6.27 3.78
CA GLU A 23 0.32 6.29 5.13
C GLU A 23 0.65 4.85 5.52
N VAL A 24 1.89 4.58 5.90
CA VAL A 24 2.33 3.25 6.37
C VAL A 24 1.96 3.09 7.83
N GLU A 25 1.21 2.05 8.14
CA GLU A 25 0.71 1.76 9.49
C GLU A 25 1.48 0.60 10.15
N GLU A 26 1.90 -0.40 9.36
CA GLU A 26 2.65 -1.56 9.85
C GLU A 26 3.78 -1.97 8.90
N ALA A 27 4.87 -2.51 9.47
CA ALA A 27 6.02 -3.03 8.74
C ALA A 27 6.49 -4.37 9.34
N GLY A 28 6.68 -5.39 8.52
CA GLY A 28 7.06 -6.72 8.95
C GLY A 28 7.60 -7.58 7.81
N GLU A 29 8.61 -8.42 8.08
CA GLU A 29 9.21 -9.36 7.12
C GLU A 29 9.48 -8.77 5.72
N TYR A 30 9.98 -7.52 5.67
CA TYR A 30 10.26 -6.73 4.47
C TYR A 30 9.04 -6.18 3.72
N ASP A 31 7.82 -6.52 4.12
CA ASP A 31 6.57 -6.00 3.59
C ASP A 31 6.02 -4.85 4.47
N LEU A 32 5.18 -4.02 3.85
CA LEU A 32 4.53 -2.87 4.44
C LEU A 32 3.02 -2.96 4.26
N TRP A 33 2.28 -2.47 5.23
CA TRP A 33 0.83 -2.32 5.19
C TRP A 33 0.46 -0.88 5.50
N GLY A 34 -0.53 -0.37 4.79
CA GLY A 34 -1.01 0.98 5.00
C GLY A 34 -2.26 1.30 4.20
N ARG A 35 -2.66 2.55 4.26
CA ARG A 35 -3.93 3.05 3.70
C ARG A 35 -3.72 4.28 2.84
N LEU A 36 -4.69 4.55 1.97
CA LEU A 36 -4.74 5.79 1.19
C LEU A 36 -4.96 7.01 2.10
N ILE A 37 -4.39 8.16 1.70
CA ILE A 37 -4.66 9.48 2.29
C ILE A 37 -5.85 10.14 1.60
#